data_AF-A0A1U7CMG5-F1
#
_entry.id   AF-A0A1U7CMG5-F1
#
_cell.length_a   1.000
_cell.length_b   1.000
_cell.length_c   1.000
_cell.angle_alpha   90.00
_cell.angle_beta   90.00
_cell.angle_gamma   90.00
#
_symmetry.space_group_name_H-M   'P 1'
#
loop_
_entity.id
_entity.type
_entity.pdbx_description
1 polymer ?
#
loop_
_entity_poly.entity_id
_entity_poly.type
_entity_poly.pdbx_seq_one_letter_code
_entity_poly.pdbx_strand_id
1 'polypeptide(L)'
;MAADWFYQHENSVVGPLSAKELKWLATQGSLRVGTLIRRGASGDWFAAERLAAVLEVNPVYEVVEPEPTHANEWHFTRDGRKLGPVSFLVLAGLSKTGRLKVTDPVWTAELAEWTPAGCVKGLFETPTPASDPPVAVGDAPIPEDLPASRVPSRLLLLTGVAAIVLVAVTAELALRGRSTQRETKLRKRPVVEHRIVTKADVRVDPPPILAIKEAPSIAARIVGPAAPMRVPAIRDAPGRIAQPAPATARRAAVAVLHDPNVTAKPLPLGDRPRIDLAERAHRQADASQHATAASIDAVLDRPEEFLGSRFILEGVFKVGTRILNPKDKNGFKLGSTITIARDDDRTISTLEGKVFGHDLHIILEEQVARNLQQLFGRLKMAATTKPTYKTILGVRIENSPKEVDGEPALIVIESLEILGSCDYYLVASRSYANAFKVALVDVTGGRIDHGDGEKWVSRLGGEEKFVGPLRRKLRDLRRRAINDAHGAVVDAVLRSELDRWSRISAAINTINTIQARRLTENH
;
A
#
# COMPACT_ATOMS: atom_id res chain seq x y z
N MET A 1 -8.99 18.93 27.29
CA MET A 1 -7.92 19.86 26.85
C MET A 1 -6.67 19.02 26.59
N ALA A 2 -5.78 19.44 25.69
CA ALA A 2 -4.46 18.82 25.60
C ALA A 2 -3.70 19.09 26.92
N ALA A 3 -2.78 18.21 27.30
CA ALA A 3 -1.92 18.47 28.45
C ALA A 3 -0.67 19.20 27.99
N ASP A 4 -0.49 20.42 28.48
CA ASP A 4 0.71 21.22 28.26
C ASP A 4 1.89 20.63 29.04
N TRP A 5 3.06 20.63 28.42
CA TRP A 5 4.32 20.18 29.00
C TRP A 5 5.33 21.32 29.04
N PHE A 6 6.22 21.25 30.03
CA PHE A 6 7.34 22.19 30.18
C PHE A 6 8.62 21.39 30.44
N TYR A 7 9.76 21.89 29.97
CA TYR A 7 11.08 21.36 30.30
C TYR A 7 12.01 22.47 30.79
N GLN A 8 13.03 22.11 31.56
CA GLN A 8 14.05 23.05 32.06
C GLN A 8 15.34 22.91 31.25
N HIS A 9 15.85 24.03 30.74
CA HIS A 9 17.06 24.10 29.93
C HIS A 9 17.87 25.34 30.35
N GLU A 10 19.13 25.15 30.75
CA GLU A 10 20.03 26.23 31.21
C GLU A 10 19.33 27.16 32.24
N ASN A 11 18.79 26.54 33.30
CA ASN A 11 17.93 27.14 34.34
C ASN A 11 16.61 27.79 33.89
N SER A 12 16.37 27.95 32.59
CA SER A 12 15.14 28.52 32.02
C SER A 12 14.04 27.47 31.84
N VAL A 13 12.77 27.87 32.03
CA VAL A 13 11.60 27.01 31.81
C VAL A 13 11.05 27.24 30.39
N VAL A 14 10.94 26.18 29.60
CA VAL A 14 10.50 26.22 28.20
C VAL A 14 9.19 25.45 28.05
N GLY A 15 8.17 26.14 27.53
CA GLY A 15 6.82 25.63 27.27
C GLY A 15 5.79 26.76 27.21
N PRO A 16 4.49 26.47 27.04
CA PRO A 16 3.90 25.13 26.95
C PRO A 16 4.25 24.41 25.64
N LEU A 17 4.38 23.09 25.71
CA LEU A 17 4.57 22.18 24.57
C LEU A 17 3.48 21.10 24.55
N SER A 18 3.13 20.60 23.37
CA SER A 18 2.38 19.34 23.28
C SER A 18 3.25 18.13 23.62
N ALA A 19 2.62 17.02 24.02
CA ALA A 19 3.31 15.74 24.21
C ALA A 19 4.04 15.25 22.94
N LYS A 20 3.58 15.65 21.74
CA LYS A 20 4.21 15.32 20.46
C LYS A 20 5.53 16.08 20.26
N GLU A 21 5.56 17.36 20.62
CA GLU A 21 6.78 18.17 20.58
C GLU A 21 7.78 17.74 21.65
N LEU A 22 7.33 17.41 22.86
CA LEU A 22 8.19 16.88 23.90
C LEU A 22 8.81 15.52 23.51
N LYS A 23 8.02 14.61 22.91
CA LYS A 23 8.54 13.34 22.36
C LYS A 23 9.52 13.58 21.22
N TRP A 24 9.26 14.56 20.33
CA TRP A 24 10.20 14.92 19.26
C TRP A 24 11.52 15.47 19.81
N LEU A 25 11.50 16.34 20.83
CA LEU A 25 12.71 16.84 21.49
C LEU A 25 13.51 15.73 22.18
N ALA A 26 12.85 14.70 22.74
CA ALA A 26 13.53 13.51 23.24
C ALA A 26 14.20 12.71 22.09
N THR A 27 13.47 12.43 21.00
CA THR A 27 14.01 11.73 19.81
C THR A 27 15.11 12.52 19.09
N GLN A 28 15.22 13.83 19.27
CA GLN A 28 16.32 14.66 18.77
C GLN A 28 17.45 14.87 19.81
N GLY A 29 17.49 14.11 20.90
CA GLY A 29 18.53 14.20 21.95
C GLY A 29 18.59 15.55 22.68
N SER A 30 17.61 16.43 22.46
CA SER A 30 17.57 17.78 23.02
C SER A 30 17.13 17.79 24.48
N LEU A 31 16.41 16.75 24.91
CA LEU A 31 16.19 16.41 26.32
C LEU A 31 17.25 15.39 26.74
N ARG A 32 18.28 15.84 27.45
CA ARG A 32 19.33 14.96 28.01
C ARG A 32 18.78 14.12 29.17
N VAL A 33 19.43 13.00 29.48
CA VAL A 33 19.26 12.28 30.75
C VAL A 33 19.37 13.27 31.92
N GLY A 34 18.52 13.16 32.94
CA GLY A 34 18.41 14.15 34.03
C GLY A 34 17.75 15.50 33.69
N THR A 35 17.38 15.80 32.44
CA THR A 35 16.65 17.04 32.09
C THR A 35 15.30 17.06 32.79
N LEU A 36 15.00 18.10 33.58
CA LEU A 36 13.71 18.17 34.28
C LEU A 36 12.57 18.56 33.34
N ILE A 37 11.46 17.83 33.45
CA ILE A 37 10.20 18.02 32.74
C ILE A 37 9.03 18.04 33.72
N ARG A 38 7.92 18.68 33.35
CA ARG A 38 6.66 18.66 34.11
C ARG A 38 5.44 18.78 33.20
N ARG A 39 4.29 18.38 33.73
CA ARG A 39 2.98 18.44 33.07
C ARG A 39 2.11 19.52 33.72
N GLY A 40 1.72 20.53 32.95
CA GLY A 40 1.02 21.73 33.42
C GLY A 40 1.94 22.74 34.12
N ALA A 41 1.45 23.98 34.27
CA ALA A 41 2.21 25.10 34.83
C ALA A 41 2.53 24.96 36.34
N SER A 42 1.84 24.05 37.04
CA SER A 42 1.98 23.78 38.47
C SER A 42 2.29 22.31 38.80
N GLY A 43 2.64 21.50 37.79
CA GLY A 43 3.02 20.10 38.02
C GLY A 43 4.43 19.94 38.60
N ASP A 44 4.67 18.83 39.28
CA ASP A 44 5.98 18.45 39.81
C ASP A 44 7.01 18.22 38.69
N TRP A 45 8.26 18.56 38.99
CA TRP A 45 9.39 18.32 38.09
C TRP A 45 9.94 16.91 38.27
N PHE A 46 10.16 16.19 37.17
CA PHE A 46 10.78 14.86 37.13
C PHE A 46 11.75 14.75 35.95
N ALA A 47 12.72 13.84 36.01
CA ALA A 47 13.71 13.67 34.95
C ALA A 47 13.09 13.06 33.67
N ALA A 48 13.56 13.53 32.51
CA ALA A 48 13.06 13.15 31.18
C ALA A 48 13.21 11.66 30.85
N GLU A 49 14.11 10.94 31.52
CA GLU A 49 14.20 9.47 31.45
C GLU A 49 12.89 8.76 31.84
N ARG A 50 12.13 9.32 32.80
CA ARG A 50 10.81 8.80 33.19
C ARG A 50 9.74 9.06 32.12
N LEU A 51 9.99 9.93 31.15
CA LEU A 51 9.05 10.21 30.06
C LEU A 51 8.81 8.97 29.18
N ALA A 52 9.79 8.08 29.02
CA ALA A 52 9.63 6.84 28.25
C ALA A 52 8.49 5.98 28.85
N ALA A 53 8.54 5.74 30.16
CA ALA A 53 7.50 5.02 30.88
C ALA A 53 6.15 5.77 30.91
N VAL A 54 6.16 7.12 30.98
CA VAL A 54 4.94 7.95 31.05
C VAL A 54 4.26 8.17 29.68
N LEU A 55 4.96 7.93 28.56
CA LEU A 55 4.43 8.04 27.20
C LEU A 55 4.30 6.68 26.48
N GLU A 56 4.30 5.57 27.22
CA GLU A 56 4.19 4.19 26.69
C GLU A 56 5.24 3.89 25.60
N VAL A 57 6.46 4.41 25.76
CA VAL A 57 7.59 4.16 24.86
C VAL A 57 8.48 3.09 25.47
N ASN A 58 8.34 1.86 24.99
CA ASN A 58 9.14 0.71 25.43
C ASN A 58 10.64 0.96 25.16
N PRO A 59 11.51 1.07 26.18
CA PRO A 59 12.89 1.49 25.99
C PRO A 59 13.86 0.30 25.97
N VAL A 60 14.01 -0.33 24.80
CA VAL A 60 15.05 -1.34 24.57
C VAL A 60 15.79 -1.05 23.27
N TYR A 61 16.97 -0.43 23.39
CA TYR A 61 18.13 -0.75 22.56
C TYR A 61 19.41 -0.52 23.37
N GLU A 62 20.06 -1.62 23.72
CA GLU A 62 21.41 -1.63 24.26
C GLU A 62 22.38 -1.26 23.12
N VAL A 63 23.03 -0.11 23.23
CA VAL A 63 23.85 0.44 22.14
C VAL A 63 25.23 -0.22 22.15
N VAL A 64 25.40 -1.21 21.28
CA VAL A 64 26.72 -1.53 20.72
C VAL A 64 27.08 -0.35 19.81
N GLU A 65 28.10 0.44 20.18
CA GLU A 65 28.48 1.64 19.45
C GLU A 65 29.09 1.31 18.07
N PRO A 66 28.48 1.74 16.95
CA PRO A 66 29.24 2.00 15.74
C PRO A 66 29.96 3.34 15.87
N GLU A 67 31.23 3.40 15.45
CA GLU A 67 32.01 4.65 15.37
C GLU A 67 31.19 5.78 14.70
N PRO A 68 30.98 6.92 15.37
CA PRO A 68 30.07 7.96 14.89
C PRO A 68 30.65 8.66 13.64
N THR A 69 30.09 8.35 12.48
CA THR A 69 30.44 9.05 11.24
C THR A 69 29.87 10.48 11.26
N HIS A 70 30.70 11.43 11.70
CA HIS A 70 30.41 12.87 11.93
C HIS A 70 29.81 13.67 10.74
N ALA A 71 29.57 13.06 9.58
CA ALA A 71 29.07 13.70 8.36
C ALA A 71 27.72 14.44 8.53
N ASN A 72 26.92 14.06 9.54
CA ASN A 72 25.60 14.67 9.80
C ASN A 72 25.61 15.81 10.84
N GLU A 73 26.76 16.15 11.43
CA GLU A 73 26.86 17.17 12.48
C GLU A 73 27.12 18.57 11.91
N TRP A 74 26.11 19.45 11.98
CA TRP A 74 26.22 20.84 11.55
C TRP A 74 26.44 21.77 12.74
N HIS A 75 27.36 22.72 12.56
CA HIS A 75 27.54 23.87 13.43
C HIS A 75 27.18 25.16 12.69
N PHE A 76 26.79 26.17 13.45
CA PHE A 76 26.59 27.52 12.93
C PHE A 76 27.17 28.56 13.89
N THR A 77 27.43 29.76 13.38
CA THR A 77 27.79 30.91 14.22
C THR A 77 26.71 31.96 14.12
N ARG A 78 26.32 32.53 15.26
CA ARG A 78 25.44 33.69 15.32
C ARG A 78 25.92 34.65 16.39
N ASP A 79 25.86 35.94 16.10
CA ASP A 79 26.27 37.00 17.04
C ASP A 79 27.71 36.77 17.59
N GLY A 80 28.60 36.20 16.75
CA GLY A 80 29.99 35.84 17.08
C GLY A 80 30.17 34.52 17.86
N ARG A 81 29.11 33.81 18.24
CA ARG A 81 29.18 32.57 19.05
C ARG A 81 28.95 31.33 18.20
N LYS A 82 29.81 30.30 18.37
CA LYS A 82 29.61 28.96 17.77
C LYS A 82 28.49 28.22 18.51
N LEU A 83 27.60 27.60 17.75
CA LEU A 83 26.44 26.83 18.20
C LEU A 83 26.40 25.47 17.47
N GLY A 84 25.75 24.48 18.08
CA GLY A 84 25.71 23.08 17.61
C GLY A 84 26.62 22.13 18.41
N PRO A 85 26.67 20.84 18.05
CA PRO A 85 26.14 20.26 16.81
C PRO A 85 24.61 20.24 16.75
N VAL A 86 24.06 20.36 15.54
CA VAL A 86 22.64 20.21 15.19
C VAL A 86 22.51 19.45 13.89
N SER A 87 21.33 18.89 13.60
CA SER A 87 21.04 18.28 12.30
C SER A 87 20.74 19.33 11.23
N PHE A 88 20.96 19.01 9.95
CA PHE A 88 20.61 19.86 8.82
C PHE A 88 19.13 20.29 8.82
N LEU A 89 18.22 19.43 9.31
CA LEU A 89 16.79 19.73 9.41
C LEU A 89 16.51 20.84 10.44
N VAL A 90 17.21 20.83 11.58
CA VAL A 90 17.14 21.93 12.57
C VAL A 90 17.70 23.21 11.97
N LEU A 91 18.82 23.13 11.24
CA LEU A 91 19.43 24.28 10.55
C LEU A 91 18.45 24.92 9.54
N ALA A 92 17.73 24.10 8.76
CA ALA A 92 16.68 24.54 7.83
C ALA A 92 15.40 25.06 8.54
N GLY A 93 15.14 24.63 9.79
CA GLY A 93 14.12 25.25 10.64
C GLY A 93 14.53 26.64 11.11
N LEU A 94 15.81 26.86 11.41
CA LEU A 94 16.35 28.16 11.82
C LEU A 94 16.38 29.17 10.68
N SER A 95 16.68 28.76 9.44
CA SER A 95 16.59 29.65 8.27
C SER A 95 15.14 30.05 7.97
N LYS A 96 14.20 29.09 7.96
CA LYS A 96 12.75 29.33 7.76
C LYS A 96 12.12 30.24 8.81
N THR A 97 12.66 30.25 10.04
CA THR A 97 12.20 31.14 11.12
C THR A 97 12.97 32.46 11.20
N GLY A 98 13.88 32.75 10.27
CA GLY A 98 14.73 33.95 10.27
C GLY A 98 15.73 34.01 11.42
N ARG A 99 15.91 32.91 12.17
CA ARG A 99 16.83 32.79 13.32
C ARG A 99 18.27 32.49 12.91
N LEU A 100 18.45 32.03 11.66
CA LEU A 100 19.71 31.91 10.94
C LEU A 100 19.60 32.76 9.65
N LYS A 101 20.49 33.73 9.47
CA LYS A 101 20.53 34.63 8.31
C LYS A 101 21.34 34.02 7.18
N VAL A 102 21.08 34.48 5.95
CA VAL A 102 21.82 34.12 4.73
C VAL A 102 23.34 34.33 4.88
N THR A 103 23.75 35.32 5.69
CA THR A 103 25.14 35.69 5.97
C THR A 103 25.80 34.91 7.11
N ASP A 104 25.04 34.18 7.92
CA ASP A 104 25.58 33.54 9.13
C ASP A 104 26.47 32.34 8.73
N PRO A 105 27.74 32.23 9.18
CA PRO A 105 28.60 31.12 8.80
C PRO A 105 28.15 29.78 9.40
N VAL A 106 28.14 28.74 8.57
CA VAL A 106 27.83 27.34 8.92
C VAL A 106 28.95 26.40 8.51
N TRP A 107 29.06 25.25 9.18
CA TRP A 107 30.11 24.26 8.95
C TRP A 107 29.61 22.84 9.27
N THR A 108 30.15 21.85 8.57
CA THR A 108 30.01 20.40 8.83
C THR A 108 31.34 19.75 8.46
N ALA A 109 31.60 18.51 8.90
CA ALA A 109 32.82 17.77 8.56
C ALA A 109 33.08 17.62 7.05
N GLU A 110 32.04 17.73 6.21
CA GLU A 110 32.15 17.72 4.74
C GLU A 110 32.61 19.07 4.13
N LEU A 111 32.64 20.15 4.91
CA LEU A 111 33.06 21.49 4.47
C LEU A 111 34.47 21.81 4.98
N ALA A 112 35.39 22.16 4.08
CA ALA A 112 36.75 22.54 4.45
C ALA A 112 36.79 23.83 5.31
N GLU A 113 35.86 24.77 5.08
CA GLU A 113 35.83 26.08 5.75
C GLU A 113 34.40 26.50 6.13
N TRP A 114 34.29 27.46 7.05
CA TRP A 114 33.03 28.08 7.45
C TRP A 114 32.38 28.80 6.28
N THR A 115 31.30 28.23 5.76
CA THR A 115 30.60 28.67 4.55
C THR A 115 29.38 29.52 4.94
N PRO A 116 29.08 30.66 4.29
CA PRO A 116 27.85 31.41 4.56
C PRO A 116 26.61 30.56 4.32
N ALA A 117 25.63 30.58 5.22
CA ALA A 117 24.46 29.71 5.17
C ALA A 117 23.66 29.81 3.84
N GLY A 118 23.65 30.99 3.20
CA GLY A 118 23.04 31.21 1.89
C GLY A 118 23.68 30.42 0.73
N CYS A 119 24.94 30.01 0.87
CA CYS A 119 25.63 29.20 -0.13
C CYS A 119 25.33 27.70 0.01
N VAL A 120 24.76 27.26 1.14
CA VAL A 120 24.43 25.85 1.38
C VAL A 120 23.13 25.50 0.64
N LYS A 121 23.27 24.69 -0.40
CA LYS A 121 22.19 24.31 -1.32
C LYS A 121 21.01 23.68 -0.59
N GLY A 122 19.85 24.34 -0.65
CA GLY A 122 18.61 23.88 -0.03
C GLY A 122 18.42 24.30 1.44
N LEU A 123 19.39 25.01 2.04
CA LEU A 123 19.23 25.55 3.40
C LEU A 123 18.32 26.79 3.42
N PHE A 124 18.34 27.58 2.34
CA PHE A 124 17.35 28.63 2.07
C PHE A 124 16.53 28.25 0.83
N GLU A 125 15.24 28.55 0.86
CA GLU A 125 14.40 28.47 -0.33
C GLU A 125 14.79 29.64 -1.24
N THR A 126 15.39 29.33 -2.40
CA THR A 126 15.71 30.34 -3.41
C THR A 126 14.43 31.11 -3.73
N PRO A 127 14.39 32.45 -3.53
CA PRO A 127 13.20 33.22 -3.87
C PRO A 127 12.92 33.00 -5.36
N THR A 128 11.75 32.42 -5.66
CA THR A 128 11.29 32.34 -7.04
C THR A 128 11.23 33.77 -7.55
N PRO A 129 11.92 34.11 -8.67
CA PRO A 129 11.98 35.48 -9.14
C PRO A 129 10.55 36.00 -9.32
N ALA A 130 10.19 37.01 -8.53
CA ALA A 130 8.88 37.62 -8.63
C ALA A 130 8.78 38.25 -10.01
N SER A 131 7.77 37.86 -10.80
CA SER A 131 7.49 38.50 -12.08
C SER A 131 7.37 40.01 -11.86
N ASP A 132 8.08 40.80 -12.66
CA ASP A 132 8.17 42.24 -12.46
C ASP A 132 6.76 42.88 -12.38
N PRO A 133 6.54 43.81 -11.42
CA PRO A 133 5.29 44.55 -11.38
C PRO A 133 5.16 45.38 -12.67
N PRO A 134 3.94 45.50 -13.25
CA PRO A 134 3.75 46.26 -14.48
C PRO A 134 4.18 47.71 -14.27
N VAL A 135 5.07 48.19 -15.14
CA VAL A 135 5.62 49.55 -15.08
C VAL A 135 4.48 50.56 -15.16
N ALA A 136 4.26 51.30 -14.07
CA ALA A 136 3.35 52.43 -14.05
C ALA A 136 3.93 53.55 -14.93
N VAL A 137 3.26 53.85 -16.04
CA VAL A 137 3.60 54.99 -16.90
C VAL A 137 3.18 56.26 -16.17
N GLY A 138 4.14 56.96 -15.56
CA GLY A 138 3.94 58.29 -14.99
C GLY A 138 4.09 59.38 -16.04
N ASP A 139 3.30 60.46 -15.91
CA ASP A 139 3.34 61.60 -16.82
C ASP A 139 4.71 62.30 -16.82
N ALA A 140 5.18 62.66 -18.01
CA ALA A 140 6.30 63.55 -18.25
C ALA A 140 5.86 64.60 -19.31
N PRO A 141 6.31 65.87 -19.20
CA PRO A 141 5.72 66.97 -19.96
C PRO A 141 6.03 66.90 -21.46
N ILE A 142 5.06 67.36 -22.25
CA ILE A 142 5.09 67.42 -23.72
C ILE A 142 5.99 68.59 -24.18
N PRO A 143 6.96 68.36 -25.08
CA PRO A 143 7.57 69.44 -25.86
C PRO A 143 6.59 69.95 -26.92
N GLU A 144 6.45 71.27 -27.05
CA GLU A 144 5.71 71.89 -28.16
C GLU A 144 6.51 71.82 -29.49
N ASP A 145 5.83 72.20 -30.58
CA ASP A 145 6.29 72.27 -31.97
C ASP A 145 6.71 70.95 -32.67
N LEU A 146 5.87 70.49 -33.61
CA LEU A 146 6.12 70.54 -35.07
C LEU A 146 4.87 70.03 -35.86
N PRO A 147 4.76 70.22 -37.19
CA PRO A 147 3.48 70.57 -37.81
C PRO A 147 2.62 69.40 -38.33
N ALA A 148 1.38 69.75 -38.70
CA ALA A 148 0.34 68.84 -39.15
C ALA A 148 0.70 68.01 -40.40
N SER A 149 0.51 66.69 -40.29
CA SER A 149 0.47 65.76 -41.43
C SER A 149 -0.72 64.82 -41.27
N ARG A 150 -1.54 64.67 -42.33
CA ARG A 150 -2.78 63.87 -42.32
C ARG A 150 -2.61 62.57 -43.11
N VAL A 151 -2.70 61.41 -42.45
CA VAL A 151 -3.10 60.13 -43.10
C VAL A 151 -3.84 59.22 -42.09
N PRO A 152 -4.92 58.52 -42.49
CA PRO A 152 -5.78 57.80 -41.55
C PRO A 152 -5.34 56.35 -41.30
N SER A 153 -4.48 56.12 -40.31
CA SER A 153 -3.91 54.79 -39.97
C SER A 153 -4.89 53.72 -39.48
N ARG A 154 -6.21 53.96 -39.50
CA ARG A 154 -7.23 53.00 -39.04
C ARG A 154 -7.44 51.79 -39.96
N LEU A 155 -7.01 51.85 -41.22
CA LEU A 155 -7.18 50.73 -42.17
C LEU A 155 -6.16 49.59 -41.93
N LEU A 156 -4.93 49.91 -41.51
CA LEU A 156 -3.83 48.95 -41.34
C LEU A 156 -4.00 48.01 -40.12
N LEU A 157 -4.69 48.45 -39.06
CA LEU A 157 -4.97 47.60 -37.90
C LEU A 157 -5.97 46.49 -38.22
N LEU A 158 -6.94 46.73 -39.11
CA LEU A 158 -7.93 45.73 -39.51
C LEU A 158 -7.33 44.67 -40.45
N THR A 159 -6.46 45.07 -41.40
CA THR A 159 -5.78 44.11 -42.28
C THR A 159 -4.79 43.23 -41.51
N GLY A 160 -4.07 43.78 -40.52
CA GLY A 160 -3.17 43.01 -39.66
C GLY A 160 -3.88 41.90 -38.88
N VAL A 161 -5.01 42.20 -38.23
CA VAL A 161 -5.79 41.20 -37.49
C VAL A 161 -6.40 40.15 -38.43
N ALA A 162 -6.93 40.55 -39.59
CA ALA A 162 -7.46 39.62 -40.58
C ALA A 162 -6.38 38.65 -41.11
N ALA A 163 -5.15 39.13 -41.35
CA ALA A 163 -4.03 38.30 -41.76
C ALA A 163 -3.63 37.27 -40.68
N ILE A 164 -3.58 37.68 -39.41
CA ILE A 164 -3.26 36.77 -38.27
C ILE A 164 -4.32 35.67 -38.14
N VAL A 165 -5.61 36.01 -38.25
CA VAL A 165 -6.69 35.02 -38.22
C VAL A 165 -6.60 34.05 -39.41
N LEU A 166 -6.30 34.56 -40.62
CA LEU A 166 -6.13 33.72 -41.81
C LEU A 166 -4.94 32.75 -41.69
N VAL A 167 -3.82 33.18 -41.10
CA VAL A 167 -2.67 32.32 -40.79
C VAL A 167 -3.02 31.26 -39.75
N ALA A 168 -3.78 31.61 -38.71
CA ALA A 168 -4.22 30.65 -37.70
C ALA A 168 -5.16 29.57 -38.29
N VAL A 169 -6.15 29.98 -39.08
CA VAL A 169 -7.11 29.07 -39.74
C VAL A 169 -6.42 28.17 -40.77
N THR A 170 -5.46 28.69 -41.55
CA THR A 170 -4.72 27.86 -42.51
C THR A 170 -3.76 26.88 -41.82
N ALA A 171 -3.16 27.25 -40.67
CA ALA A 171 -2.38 26.32 -39.86
C ALA A 171 -3.24 25.19 -39.24
N GLU A 172 -4.41 25.52 -38.69
CA GLU A 172 -5.39 24.56 -38.16
C GLU A 172 -5.83 23.54 -39.25
N LEU A 173 -6.15 24.02 -40.46
CA LEU A 173 -6.50 23.17 -41.60
C LEU A 173 -5.32 22.30 -42.06
N ALA A 174 -4.10 22.84 -42.11
CA ALA A 174 -2.90 22.08 -42.46
C ALA A 174 -2.56 20.98 -41.43
N LEU A 175 -2.86 21.20 -40.14
CA LEU A 175 -2.72 20.18 -39.09
C LEU A 175 -3.78 19.09 -39.23
N ARG A 176 -5.05 19.45 -39.50
CA ARG A 176 -6.13 18.49 -39.76
C ARG A 176 -5.89 17.66 -41.03
N GLY A 177 -5.25 18.23 -42.06
CA GLY A 177 -4.84 17.48 -43.26
C GLY A 177 -3.76 16.42 -43.00
N ARG A 178 -2.96 16.56 -41.93
CA ARG A 178 -1.87 15.60 -41.58
C ARG A 178 -2.32 14.42 -40.73
N SER A 179 -3.47 14.49 -40.04
CA SER A 179 -3.98 13.37 -39.22
C SER A 179 -4.53 12.24 -40.10
N THR A 180 -5.38 12.56 -41.07
CA THR A 180 -5.97 11.59 -42.02
C THR A 180 -4.90 10.88 -42.87
N GLN A 181 -3.81 11.57 -43.20
CA GLN A 181 -2.66 10.99 -43.91
C GLN A 181 -1.83 10.02 -43.06
N ARG A 182 -1.95 10.04 -41.72
CA ARG A 182 -1.32 9.03 -40.83
C ARG A 182 -2.14 7.75 -40.72
N GLU A 183 -3.46 7.83 -40.63
CA GLU A 183 -4.32 6.63 -40.55
C GLU A 183 -4.26 5.78 -41.82
N THR A 184 -4.23 6.42 -42.99
CA THR A 184 -4.10 5.75 -44.29
C THR A 184 -2.75 5.04 -44.46
N LYS A 185 -1.67 5.51 -43.83
CA LYS A 185 -0.38 4.79 -43.79
C LYS A 185 -0.33 3.66 -42.75
N LEU A 186 -1.08 3.75 -41.64
CA LEU A 186 -1.10 2.68 -40.63
C LEU A 186 -1.80 1.39 -41.11
N ARG A 187 -2.74 1.48 -42.06
CA ARG A 187 -3.41 0.32 -42.67
C ARG A 187 -2.58 -0.47 -43.70
N LYS A 188 -1.33 -0.08 -44.00
CA LYS A 188 -0.42 -0.83 -44.89
C LYS A 188 0.81 -1.37 -44.16
N ARG A 189 0.60 -2.19 -43.12
CA ARG A 189 1.56 -3.23 -42.74
C ARG A 189 1.22 -4.50 -43.51
N PRO A 190 2.18 -5.18 -44.17
CA PRO A 190 1.93 -6.51 -44.71
C PRO A 190 1.62 -7.47 -43.57
N VAL A 191 0.66 -8.38 -43.77
CA VAL A 191 0.43 -9.49 -42.86
C VAL A 191 1.60 -10.46 -43.03
N VAL A 192 2.44 -10.56 -42.00
CA VAL A 192 3.45 -11.62 -41.93
C VAL A 192 2.71 -12.90 -41.55
N GLU A 193 2.47 -13.76 -42.53
CA GLU A 193 2.00 -15.12 -42.27
C GLU A 193 3.06 -15.87 -41.46
N HIS A 194 2.78 -16.09 -40.17
CA HIS A 194 3.53 -17.04 -39.36
C HIS A 194 3.17 -18.47 -39.81
N ARG A 195 3.73 -18.88 -40.95
CA ARG A 195 3.67 -20.25 -41.47
C ARG A 195 4.25 -21.18 -40.41
N ILE A 196 3.37 -21.93 -39.73
CA ILE A 196 3.77 -22.93 -38.76
C ILE A 196 4.53 -24.03 -39.49
N VAL A 197 5.85 -24.07 -39.29
CA VAL A 197 6.68 -25.16 -39.82
C VAL A 197 6.49 -26.36 -38.89
N THR A 198 5.58 -27.26 -39.29
CA THR A 198 5.46 -28.59 -38.69
C THR A 198 6.76 -29.34 -38.89
N LYS A 199 7.49 -29.57 -37.80
CA LYS A 199 8.80 -30.23 -37.78
C LYS A 199 8.64 -31.75 -37.96
N ALA A 200 8.46 -32.18 -39.20
CA ALA A 200 8.61 -33.57 -39.62
C ALA A 200 10.10 -33.95 -39.76
N ASP A 201 10.35 -35.25 -39.98
CA ASP A 201 11.66 -35.85 -40.28
C ASP A 201 12.79 -35.61 -39.27
N VAL A 202 12.63 -36.23 -38.09
CA VAL A 202 13.76 -36.94 -37.46
C VAL A 202 13.36 -38.42 -37.37
N ARG A 203 14.03 -39.26 -38.16
CA ARG A 203 13.80 -40.70 -38.23
C ARG A 203 14.60 -41.38 -37.11
N VAL A 204 13.91 -42.06 -36.20
CA VAL A 204 14.51 -42.88 -35.13
C VAL A 204 13.89 -44.26 -35.21
N ASP A 205 14.73 -45.29 -35.37
CA ASP A 205 14.27 -46.66 -35.53
C ASP A 205 13.80 -47.26 -34.19
N PRO A 206 12.67 -47.99 -34.16
CA PRO A 206 12.19 -48.65 -32.96
C PRO A 206 12.98 -49.94 -32.66
N PRO A 207 13.24 -50.28 -31.39
CA PRO A 207 13.84 -51.57 -31.02
C PRO A 207 12.87 -52.74 -31.28
N PRO A 208 13.39 -53.97 -31.49
CA PRO A 208 12.57 -55.12 -31.88
C PRO A 208 11.67 -55.62 -30.73
N ILE A 209 10.38 -55.79 -31.02
CA ILE A 209 9.41 -56.44 -30.13
C ILE A 209 9.40 -57.95 -30.41
N LEU A 210 9.52 -58.76 -29.36
CA LEU A 210 9.46 -60.23 -29.45
C LEU A 210 8.03 -60.72 -29.74
N ALA A 211 7.92 -61.73 -30.62
CA ALA A 211 6.64 -62.27 -31.05
C ALA A 211 6.01 -63.24 -30.03
N ILE A 212 4.68 -63.17 -29.89
CA ILE A 212 3.86 -64.20 -29.23
C ILE A 212 2.68 -64.57 -30.17
N LYS A 213 2.24 -65.83 -30.07
CA LYS A 213 1.48 -66.62 -31.06
C LYS A 213 0.05 -66.17 -31.38
N GLU A 214 -0.45 -66.77 -32.46
CA GLU A 214 -1.74 -66.55 -33.14
C GLU A 214 -2.93 -67.29 -32.50
N ALA A 215 -4.14 -66.74 -32.74
CA ALA A 215 -5.39 -67.45 -33.06
C ALA A 215 -6.07 -68.38 -32.00
N PRO A 216 -7.34 -68.81 -32.19
CA PRO A 216 -8.27 -68.53 -33.30
C PRO A 216 -9.61 -67.86 -32.89
N SER A 217 -10.45 -67.61 -33.90
CA SER A 217 -11.78 -66.97 -33.81
C SER A 217 -12.93 -67.94 -33.52
N ILE A 218 -13.99 -67.46 -32.85
CA ILE A 218 -15.35 -68.06 -32.82
C ILE A 218 -16.37 -66.93 -33.03
N ALA A 219 -17.45 -67.20 -33.76
CA ALA A 219 -18.37 -66.17 -34.25
C ALA A 219 -19.82 -66.28 -33.73
N ALA A 220 -20.49 -65.12 -33.71
CA ALA A 220 -21.94 -64.88 -33.80
C ALA A 220 -22.92 -65.39 -32.71
N ARG A 221 -23.62 -64.44 -32.06
CA ARG A 221 -25.10 -64.31 -32.23
C ARG A 221 -25.71 -62.97 -31.79
N ILE A 222 -26.20 -62.22 -32.78
CA ILE A 222 -27.50 -61.49 -32.95
C ILE A 222 -28.28 -60.95 -31.72
N VAL A 223 -28.91 -59.77 -31.92
CA VAL A 223 -30.07 -59.14 -31.25
C VAL A 223 -29.76 -58.06 -30.17
N GLY A 224 -30.42 -56.89 -30.34
CA GLY A 224 -30.66 -55.84 -29.32
C GLY A 224 -32.12 -55.36 -29.46
N PRO A 225 -32.51 -54.10 -29.17
CA PRO A 225 -31.84 -53.02 -28.43
C PRO A 225 -32.57 -52.70 -27.09
N ALA A 226 -32.21 -51.60 -26.42
CA ALA A 226 -32.66 -51.27 -25.06
C ALA A 226 -34.05 -50.61 -24.95
N ALA A 227 -34.66 -50.72 -23.76
CA ALA A 227 -35.85 -49.98 -23.31
C ALA A 227 -35.64 -49.43 -21.88
N PRO A 228 -36.27 -48.30 -21.49
CA PRO A 228 -35.92 -47.58 -20.26
C PRO A 228 -36.65 -48.07 -18.99
N MET A 229 -35.98 -47.98 -17.83
CA MET A 229 -36.60 -48.20 -16.52
C MET A 229 -37.57 -47.06 -16.14
N ARG A 230 -38.68 -47.41 -15.49
CA ARG A 230 -39.63 -46.47 -14.88
C ARG A 230 -39.57 -46.54 -13.34
N VAL A 231 -39.79 -45.40 -12.71
CA VAL A 231 -39.99 -45.25 -11.26
C VAL A 231 -41.43 -45.65 -10.88
N PRO A 232 -41.64 -46.44 -9.80
CA PRO A 232 -42.95 -46.57 -9.14
C PRO A 232 -43.15 -45.48 -8.07
N ALA A 233 -44.37 -44.98 -7.92
CA ALA A 233 -44.72 -43.91 -6.98
C ALA A 233 -45.63 -44.39 -5.83
N ILE A 234 -45.71 -43.58 -4.77
CA ILE A 234 -46.47 -43.80 -3.52
C ILE A 234 -47.98 -43.60 -3.74
N ARG A 235 -48.83 -44.40 -3.05
CA ARG A 235 -50.14 -43.95 -2.53
C ARG A 235 -50.76 -44.85 -1.45
N ASP A 236 -51.81 -44.34 -0.80
CA ASP A 236 -52.14 -44.62 0.61
C ASP A 236 -53.54 -45.23 0.90
N ALA A 237 -53.62 -45.93 2.05
CA ALA A 237 -54.77 -45.98 2.99
C ALA A 237 -56.12 -46.61 2.52
N PRO A 238 -57.18 -46.74 3.36
CA PRO A 238 -57.29 -46.55 4.83
C PRO A 238 -57.92 -47.74 5.62
N GLY A 239 -57.93 -47.67 6.97
CA GLY A 239 -58.65 -48.61 7.86
C GLY A 239 -58.78 -48.13 9.32
N ARG A 240 -59.86 -48.51 10.04
CA ARG A 240 -60.31 -47.97 11.36
C ARG A 240 -60.54 -49.13 12.36
N ILE A 241 -60.59 -49.01 13.70
CA ILE A 241 -60.69 -47.86 14.63
C ILE A 241 -59.49 -47.86 15.62
N ALA A 242 -59.45 -47.53 16.93
CA ALA A 242 -60.40 -47.22 18.03
C ALA A 242 -59.78 -46.25 19.09
N GLN A 243 -60.40 -46.11 20.27
CA GLN A 243 -59.94 -45.38 21.48
C GLN A 243 -60.46 -46.13 22.73
N PRO A 244 -59.89 -46.01 23.97
CA PRO A 244 -60.00 -44.76 24.75
C PRO A 244 -58.91 -44.44 25.84
N ALA A 245 -58.93 -43.19 26.30
CA ALA A 245 -58.65 -42.67 27.67
C ALA A 245 -57.26 -42.86 28.36
N PRO A 246 -56.87 -41.96 29.30
CA PRO A 246 -55.51 -41.92 29.89
C PRO A 246 -55.39 -42.46 31.33
N ALA A 247 -54.15 -42.72 31.77
CA ALA A 247 -53.79 -42.99 33.16
C ALA A 247 -52.49 -42.25 33.56
N THR A 248 -52.38 -41.92 34.86
CA THR A 248 -51.40 -40.94 35.38
C THR A 248 -50.03 -41.53 35.75
N ALA A 249 -49.03 -40.66 35.86
CA ALA A 249 -47.64 -41.05 36.14
C ALA A 249 -47.42 -41.75 37.50
N ARG A 250 -46.54 -42.75 37.51
CA ARG A 250 -45.82 -43.20 38.71
C ARG A 250 -44.32 -43.32 38.41
N ARG A 251 -43.50 -42.73 39.28
CA ARG A 251 -42.06 -42.99 39.35
C ARG A 251 -41.84 -44.43 39.83
N ALA A 252 -40.88 -45.13 39.24
CA ALA A 252 -40.18 -46.23 39.87
C ALA A 252 -38.73 -45.79 40.12
N ALA A 253 -38.21 -46.02 41.32
CA ALA A 253 -36.83 -45.68 41.66
C ALA A 253 -35.93 -46.91 41.51
N VAL A 254 -34.72 -46.72 40.98
CA VAL A 254 -33.64 -47.71 41.10
C VAL A 254 -32.84 -47.35 42.34
N ALA A 255 -32.84 -48.24 43.33
CA ALA A 255 -32.03 -48.08 44.53
C ALA A 255 -30.60 -48.55 44.26
N VAL A 256 -29.62 -47.69 44.54
CA VAL A 256 -28.21 -48.05 44.68
C VAL A 256 -27.82 -47.77 46.12
N LEU A 257 -27.22 -48.75 46.79
CA LEU A 257 -26.80 -48.65 48.18
C LEU A 257 -25.62 -47.68 48.31
N HIS A 258 -25.73 -46.70 49.21
CA HIS A 258 -24.61 -45.91 49.70
C HIS A 258 -24.26 -46.33 51.12
N ASP A 259 -22.99 -46.64 51.35
CA ASP A 259 -22.39 -46.88 52.67
C ASP A 259 -21.92 -45.56 53.27
N PRO A 260 -22.48 -45.09 54.41
CA PRO A 260 -22.25 -43.75 54.92
C PRO A 260 -21.23 -43.68 56.08
N ASN A 261 -20.12 -44.46 56.05
CA ASN A 261 -19.16 -44.41 57.16
C ASN A 261 -17.66 -44.53 56.80
N VAL A 262 -17.19 -43.81 55.77
CA VAL A 262 -15.75 -43.63 55.48
C VAL A 262 -15.34 -42.16 55.68
N THR A 263 -14.80 -41.85 56.86
CA THR A 263 -14.33 -40.51 57.25
C THR A 263 -12.98 -40.18 56.59
N ALA A 264 -12.99 -39.96 55.28
CA ALA A 264 -11.79 -39.63 54.52
C ALA A 264 -11.21 -38.27 54.94
N LYS A 265 -10.04 -38.31 55.60
CA LYS A 265 -9.28 -37.12 56.01
C LYS A 265 -8.86 -36.31 54.77
N PRO A 266 -9.16 -35.00 54.68
CA PRO A 266 -8.85 -34.22 53.48
C PRO A 266 -7.34 -34.13 53.27
N LEU A 267 -6.89 -34.52 52.08
CA LEU A 267 -5.53 -34.29 51.62
C LEU A 267 -5.29 -32.78 51.44
N PRO A 268 -4.10 -32.25 51.79
CA PRO A 268 -3.78 -30.84 51.55
C PRO A 268 -3.78 -30.57 50.04
N LEU A 269 -4.58 -29.58 49.62
CA LEU A 269 -4.68 -29.17 48.22
C LEU A 269 -3.45 -28.33 47.85
N GLY A 270 -2.32 -29.00 47.63
CA GLY A 270 -1.03 -28.35 47.38
C GLY A 270 -1.07 -27.39 46.19
N ASP A 271 -0.52 -26.20 46.39
CA ASP A 271 -0.53 -25.10 45.44
C ASP A 271 0.11 -25.48 44.10
N ARG A 272 -0.72 -25.84 43.13
CA ARG A 272 -0.31 -25.90 41.72
C ARG A 272 -0.20 -24.45 41.24
N PRO A 273 0.99 -23.98 40.79
CA PRO A 273 1.12 -22.62 40.32
C PRO A 273 0.17 -22.39 39.13
N ARG A 274 -0.71 -21.39 39.26
CA ARG A 274 -1.38 -20.78 38.11
C ARG A 274 -0.31 -20.08 37.28
N ILE A 275 0.31 -20.82 36.37
CA ILE A 275 1.13 -20.22 35.31
C ILE A 275 0.19 -19.32 34.51
N ASP A 276 0.41 -18.01 34.60
CA ASP A 276 -0.56 -17.04 34.09
C ASP A 276 -0.64 -17.12 32.57
N LEU A 277 -1.88 -17.14 32.04
CA LEU A 277 -2.11 -17.06 30.60
C LEU A 277 -1.61 -15.73 30.04
N ALA A 278 -1.68 -14.65 30.83
CA ALA A 278 -1.12 -13.35 30.46
C ALA A 278 0.41 -13.40 30.34
N GLU A 279 1.11 -14.09 31.26
CA GLU A 279 2.57 -14.21 31.20
C GLU A 279 3.02 -15.06 30.01
N ARG A 280 2.32 -16.16 29.69
CA ARG A 280 2.57 -16.91 28.45
C ARG A 280 2.32 -16.07 27.20
N ALA A 281 1.25 -15.27 27.18
CA ALA A 281 0.95 -14.39 26.06
C ALA A 281 2.01 -13.29 25.87
N HIS A 282 2.51 -12.68 26.96
CA HIS A 282 3.61 -11.71 26.91
C HIS A 282 4.90 -12.34 26.38
N ARG A 283 5.37 -13.43 27.00
CA ARG A 283 6.60 -14.13 26.54
C ARG A 283 6.52 -14.58 25.08
N GLN A 284 5.32 -14.92 24.58
CA GLN A 284 5.12 -15.28 23.17
C GLN A 284 5.05 -14.05 22.24
N ALA A 285 4.57 -12.90 22.71
CA ALA A 285 4.66 -11.63 21.99
C ALA A 285 6.11 -11.12 21.89
N ASP A 286 6.89 -11.21 22.97
CA ASP A 286 8.31 -10.83 22.99
C ASP A 286 9.16 -11.75 22.12
N ALA A 287 8.92 -13.07 22.19
CA ALA A 287 9.53 -14.04 21.27
C ALA A 287 9.18 -13.81 19.79
N SER A 288 8.10 -13.07 19.48
CA SER A 288 7.76 -12.69 18.11
C SER A 288 8.51 -11.44 17.62
N GLN A 289 9.10 -10.64 18.52
CA GLN A 289 9.85 -9.43 18.18
C GLN A 289 11.30 -9.73 17.78
N HIS A 290 11.87 -10.83 18.27
CA HIS A 290 13.24 -11.27 17.97
C HIS A 290 13.33 -12.36 16.88
N ALA A 291 12.24 -12.61 16.14
CA ALA A 291 12.25 -13.55 15.02
C ALA A 291 13.15 -13.01 13.89
N THR A 292 14.25 -13.73 13.60
CA THR A 292 15.20 -13.37 12.55
C THR A 292 14.51 -13.24 11.19
N ALA A 293 15.10 -12.48 10.27
CA ALA A 293 14.67 -12.43 8.88
C ALA A 293 15.43 -13.46 8.04
N ALA A 294 14.76 -14.10 7.07
CA ALA A 294 15.42 -14.98 6.11
C ALA A 294 14.74 -14.92 4.73
N SER A 295 15.54 -14.82 3.66
CA SER A 295 15.04 -14.96 2.30
C SER A 295 14.51 -16.38 2.06
N ILE A 296 13.37 -16.48 1.36
CA ILE A 296 12.81 -17.78 1.00
C ILE A 296 13.78 -18.58 0.12
N ASP A 297 14.58 -17.95 -0.74
CA ASP A 297 15.57 -18.67 -1.55
C ASP A 297 16.59 -19.40 -0.66
N ALA A 298 17.17 -18.71 0.33
CA ALA A 298 18.13 -19.32 1.25
C ALA A 298 17.54 -20.50 2.06
N VAL A 299 16.25 -20.42 2.40
CA VAL A 299 15.50 -21.47 3.11
C VAL A 299 15.16 -22.67 2.21
N LEU A 300 14.97 -22.42 0.90
CA LEU A 300 14.72 -23.46 -0.10
C LEU A 300 16.02 -24.15 -0.57
N ASP A 301 17.15 -23.45 -0.50
CA ASP A 301 18.48 -23.95 -0.88
C ASP A 301 19.16 -24.76 0.23
N ARG A 302 18.98 -24.39 1.51
CA ARG A 302 19.63 -25.01 2.69
C ARG A 302 18.67 -25.17 3.88
N PRO A 303 17.56 -25.91 3.75
CA PRO A 303 16.51 -25.99 4.77
C PRO A 303 16.98 -26.52 6.14
N GLU A 304 18.04 -27.34 6.16
CA GLU A 304 18.67 -27.89 7.35
C GLU A 304 19.29 -26.83 8.28
N GLU A 305 19.78 -25.70 7.75
CA GLU A 305 20.28 -24.58 8.58
C GLU A 305 19.16 -23.86 9.34
N PHE A 306 17.91 -23.99 8.88
CA PHE A 306 16.72 -23.35 9.44
C PHE A 306 15.88 -24.29 10.31
N LEU A 307 16.28 -25.56 10.45
CA LEU A 307 15.51 -26.60 11.13
C LEU A 307 15.22 -26.25 12.60
N GLY A 308 13.95 -26.26 12.98
CA GLY A 308 13.46 -25.88 14.32
C GLY A 308 13.41 -24.36 14.57
N SER A 309 14.09 -23.55 13.77
CA SER A 309 14.15 -22.09 13.93
C SER A 309 12.85 -21.39 13.53
N ARG A 310 12.51 -20.32 14.22
CA ARG A 310 11.38 -19.41 13.91
C ARG A 310 11.90 -18.13 13.28
N PHE A 311 11.34 -17.74 12.14
CA PHE A 311 11.76 -16.53 11.41
C PHE A 311 10.62 -15.96 10.57
N ILE A 312 10.75 -14.69 10.18
CA ILE A 312 9.83 -14.04 9.26
C ILE A 312 10.46 -14.08 7.87
N LEU A 313 9.77 -14.69 6.90
CA LEU A 313 10.23 -14.71 5.51
C LEU A 313 10.37 -13.28 4.96
N GLU A 314 11.47 -12.98 4.28
CA GLU A 314 11.74 -11.65 3.72
C GLU A 314 10.83 -11.30 2.52
N GLY A 315 10.65 -10.00 2.31
CA GLY A 315 9.79 -9.46 1.25
C GLY A 315 8.29 -9.56 1.56
N VAL A 316 7.50 -9.76 0.51
CA VAL A 316 6.03 -9.86 0.53
C VAL A 316 5.59 -10.99 -0.39
N PHE A 317 4.64 -11.78 0.09
CA PHE A 317 4.05 -12.91 -0.62
C PHE A 317 2.60 -12.60 -1.00
N LYS A 318 2.04 -13.36 -1.93
CA LYS A 318 0.62 -13.33 -2.28
C LYS A 318 0.01 -14.67 -1.88
N VAL A 319 -1.04 -14.67 -1.06
CA VAL A 319 -1.76 -15.90 -0.66
C VAL A 319 -3.12 -16.01 -1.34
N GLY A 320 -3.56 -17.25 -1.56
CA GLY A 320 -4.96 -17.55 -1.89
C GLY A 320 -5.90 -17.37 -0.69
N THR A 321 -7.13 -17.85 -0.81
CA THR A 321 -8.09 -17.96 0.33
C THR A 321 -8.69 -19.36 0.46
N ARG A 322 -8.55 -20.21 -0.56
CA ARG A 322 -8.94 -21.62 -0.48
C ARG A 322 -7.84 -22.43 0.21
N ILE A 323 -8.07 -22.77 1.47
CA ILE A 323 -7.28 -23.78 2.19
C ILE A 323 -7.65 -25.15 1.65
N LEU A 324 -6.66 -25.99 1.35
CA LEU A 324 -6.82 -27.41 0.99
C LEU A 324 -6.13 -28.30 2.01
N ASN A 325 -6.47 -29.59 2.00
CA ASN A 325 -5.80 -30.62 2.80
C ASN A 325 -5.21 -31.67 1.85
N PRO A 326 -4.01 -31.44 1.28
CA PRO A 326 -3.37 -32.36 0.36
C PRO A 326 -3.11 -33.71 1.01
N LYS A 327 -3.09 -34.74 0.16
CA LYS A 327 -2.69 -36.09 0.54
C LYS A 327 -1.37 -36.44 -0.13
N ASP A 328 -0.59 -37.29 0.53
CA ASP A 328 0.60 -37.88 -0.06
C ASP A 328 0.24 -39.00 -1.07
N LYS A 329 1.27 -39.62 -1.66
CA LYS A 329 1.17 -40.77 -2.57
C LYS A 329 0.44 -41.98 -1.97
N ASN A 330 0.45 -42.13 -0.65
CA ASN A 330 -0.19 -43.23 0.08
C ASN A 330 -1.61 -42.89 0.58
N GLY A 331 -2.04 -41.62 0.48
CA GLY A 331 -3.36 -41.13 0.89
C GLY A 331 -3.44 -40.58 2.32
N PHE A 332 -2.33 -40.49 3.05
CA PHE A 332 -2.20 -39.77 4.33
C PHE A 332 -2.34 -38.27 4.11
N LYS A 333 -2.90 -37.53 5.08
CA LYS A 333 -3.01 -36.08 5.02
C LYS A 333 -1.66 -35.45 5.39
N LEU A 334 -1.11 -34.60 4.52
CA LEU A 334 0.14 -33.88 4.80
C LEU A 334 -0.05 -32.66 5.72
N GLY A 335 -1.29 -32.26 5.98
CA GLY A 335 -1.66 -31.06 6.73
C GLY A 335 -2.65 -30.20 5.95
N SER A 336 -2.90 -28.98 6.42
CA SER A 336 -3.57 -27.94 5.64
C SER A 336 -2.54 -27.13 4.83
N THR A 337 -2.91 -26.63 3.65
CA THR A 337 -2.05 -25.77 2.82
C THR A 337 -2.87 -24.69 2.11
N ILE A 338 -2.18 -23.68 1.57
CA ILE A 338 -2.74 -22.53 0.86
C ILE A 338 -1.81 -22.13 -0.30
N THR A 339 -2.36 -21.62 -1.41
CA THR A 339 -1.51 -21.20 -2.54
C THR A 339 -0.67 -20.00 -2.13
N ILE A 340 0.63 -20.03 -2.46
CA ILE A 340 1.54 -18.91 -2.19
C ILE A 340 2.34 -18.60 -3.44
N ALA A 341 2.44 -17.32 -3.78
CA ALA A 341 3.36 -16.78 -4.77
C ALA A 341 4.21 -15.65 -4.17
N ARG A 342 5.32 -15.31 -4.83
CA ARG A 342 6.08 -14.08 -4.58
C ARG A 342 5.32 -12.86 -5.14
N ASP A 343 5.73 -11.65 -4.78
CA ASP A 343 5.08 -10.43 -5.32
C ASP A 343 5.26 -10.26 -6.84
N ASP A 344 6.21 -10.96 -7.47
CA ASP A 344 6.39 -11.03 -8.93
C ASP A 344 5.50 -12.09 -9.63
N ASP A 345 4.50 -12.64 -8.91
CA ASP A 345 3.56 -13.66 -9.36
C ASP A 345 4.16 -15.05 -9.67
N ARG A 346 5.44 -15.30 -9.32
CA ARG A 346 5.98 -16.68 -9.31
C ARG A 346 5.35 -17.48 -8.17
N THR A 347 4.54 -18.49 -8.52
CA THR A 347 3.99 -19.45 -7.57
C THR A 347 5.09 -20.27 -6.90
N ILE A 348 5.09 -20.30 -5.57
CA ILE A 348 5.99 -21.11 -4.73
C ILE A 348 5.34 -22.47 -4.45
N SER A 349 4.07 -22.48 -4.03
CA SER A 349 3.28 -23.71 -3.85
C SER A 349 1.92 -23.57 -4.54
N THR A 350 1.57 -24.59 -5.33
CA THR A 350 0.36 -24.69 -6.16
C THR A 350 -0.84 -25.31 -5.42
N LEU A 351 -0.72 -25.59 -4.11
CA LEU A 351 -1.59 -26.47 -3.30
C LEU A 351 -1.43 -27.98 -3.56
N GLU A 352 -0.88 -28.39 -4.69
CA GLU A 352 -0.89 -29.79 -5.15
C GLU A 352 0.24 -30.66 -4.55
N GLY A 353 1.12 -30.07 -3.73
CA GLY A 353 2.18 -30.79 -3.04
C GLY A 353 3.41 -29.90 -2.79
N LYS A 354 4.56 -30.39 -3.25
CA LYS A 354 5.89 -29.79 -3.06
C LYS A 354 5.97 -28.34 -3.53
N VAL A 355 6.92 -27.60 -2.96
CA VAL A 355 7.39 -26.32 -3.49
C VAL A 355 7.92 -26.54 -4.90
N PHE A 356 7.63 -25.63 -5.83
CA PHE A 356 8.01 -25.78 -7.22
C PHE A 356 9.54 -25.88 -7.37
N GLY A 357 10.04 -27.07 -7.73
CA GLY A 357 11.46 -27.34 -7.95
C GLY A 357 12.24 -27.81 -6.72
N HIS A 358 11.64 -27.88 -5.52
CA HIS A 358 12.35 -28.25 -4.29
C HIS A 358 11.65 -29.41 -3.55
N ASP A 359 12.45 -30.27 -2.93
CA ASP A 359 11.97 -31.27 -1.98
C ASP A 359 11.67 -30.63 -0.62
N LEU A 360 10.59 -29.84 -0.60
CA LEU A 360 10.02 -29.16 0.57
C LEU A 360 8.50 -29.05 0.40
N HIS A 361 7.73 -29.08 1.49
CA HIS A 361 6.29 -28.77 1.49
C HIS A 361 5.99 -27.53 2.33
N ILE A 362 5.06 -26.68 1.86
CA ILE A 362 4.50 -25.60 2.67
C ILE A 362 3.16 -26.06 3.25
N ILE A 363 3.06 -26.03 4.59
CA ILE A 363 1.83 -26.32 5.32
C ILE A 363 1.49 -25.17 6.28
N LEU A 364 0.20 -25.03 6.56
CA LEU A 364 -0.31 -24.23 7.66
C LEU A 364 -0.25 -25.08 8.94
N GLU A 365 0.14 -24.48 10.06
CA GLU A 365 -0.16 -25.05 11.37
C GLU A 365 -1.70 -25.23 11.51
N GLU A 366 -2.14 -26.27 12.21
CA GLU A 366 -3.55 -26.71 12.20
C GLU A 366 -4.50 -25.68 12.84
N GLN A 367 -4.09 -25.02 13.93
CA GLN A 367 -4.84 -23.95 14.56
C GLN A 367 -4.81 -22.66 13.73
N VAL A 368 -3.68 -22.31 13.10
CA VAL A 368 -3.57 -21.24 12.11
C VAL A 368 -4.55 -21.47 10.95
N ALA A 369 -4.63 -22.69 10.41
CA ALA A 369 -5.57 -23.04 9.35
C ALA A 369 -7.05 -22.84 9.79
N ARG A 370 -7.41 -23.29 11.00
CA ARG A 370 -8.74 -23.05 11.60
C ARG A 370 -9.02 -21.55 11.74
N ASN A 371 -8.09 -20.80 12.34
CA ASN A 371 -8.23 -19.36 12.60
C ASN A 371 -8.35 -18.57 11.28
N LEU A 372 -7.57 -18.94 10.26
CA LEU A 372 -7.60 -18.35 8.92
C LEU A 372 -8.93 -18.62 8.20
N GLN A 373 -9.44 -19.85 8.26
CA GLN A 373 -10.73 -20.20 7.67
C GLN A 373 -11.89 -19.44 8.32
N GLN A 374 -11.89 -19.31 9.66
CA GLN A 374 -12.88 -18.51 10.39
C GLN A 374 -12.79 -17.02 10.02
N LEU A 375 -11.57 -16.47 9.89
CA LEU A 375 -11.37 -15.08 9.53
C LEU A 375 -11.85 -14.78 8.10
N PHE A 376 -11.53 -15.62 7.12
CA PHE A 376 -12.02 -15.49 5.75
C PHE A 376 -13.56 -15.59 5.68
N GLY A 377 -14.17 -16.48 6.46
CA GLY A 377 -15.62 -16.57 6.61
C GLY A 377 -16.24 -15.28 7.17
N ARG A 378 -15.68 -14.75 8.27
CA ARG A 378 -16.11 -13.48 8.90
C ARG A 378 -15.96 -12.28 7.96
N LEU A 379 -14.89 -12.24 7.17
CA LEU A 379 -14.64 -11.23 6.14
C LEU A 379 -15.43 -11.45 4.84
N LYS A 380 -16.20 -12.54 4.72
CA LYS A 380 -16.94 -12.94 3.50
C LYS A 380 -16.06 -13.03 2.25
N MET A 381 -14.79 -13.43 2.42
CA MET A 381 -13.83 -13.54 1.33
C MET A 381 -14.16 -14.76 0.45
N ALA A 382 -14.31 -14.54 -0.85
CA ALA A 382 -14.53 -15.62 -1.81
C ALA A 382 -13.31 -16.58 -1.81
N ALA A 383 -13.58 -17.89 -1.74
CA ALA A 383 -12.54 -18.92 -1.73
C ALA A 383 -11.91 -19.05 -3.13
N THR A 384 -10.65 -18.62 -3.27
CA THR A 384 -9.87 -18.68 -4.51
C THR A 384 -8.54 -19.39 -4.30
N THR A 385 -8.12 -20.15 -5.30
CA THR A 385 -6.77 -20.72 -5.40
C THR A 385 -5.77 -19.73 -6.01
N LYS A 386 -6.22 -18.61 -6.60
CA LYS A 386 -5.32 -17.60 -7.15
C LYS A 386 -4.66 -16.80 -6.01
N PRO A 387 -3.32 -16.79 -5.88
CA PRO A 387 -2.63 -15.97 -4.90
C PRO A 387 -2.90 -14.49 -5.22
N THR A 388 -3.55 -13.79 -4.29
CA THR A 388 -4.13 -12.46 -4.52
C THR A 388 -3.83 -11.48 -3.38
N TYR A 389 -3.79 -11.95 -2.13
CA TYR A 389 -3.70 -11.09 -0.95
C TYR A 389 -2.25 -10.95 -0.50
N LYS A 390 -1.73 -9.71 -0.52
CA LYS A 390 -0.35 -9.42 -0.09
C LYS A 390 -0.20 -9.74 1.41
N THR A 391 0.84 -10.48 1.76
CA THR A 391 0.98 -11.14 3.05
C THR A 391 2.44 -11.22 3.48
N ILE A 392 2.70 -11.03 4.77
CA ILE A 392 3.96 -11.36 5.44
C ILE A 392 3.75 -12.68 6.19
N LEU A 393 4.72 -13.59 6.10
CA LEU A 393 4.64 -14.96 6.64
C LEU A 393 5.67 -15.14 7.76
N GLY A 394 5.20 -15.54 8.95
CA GLY A 394 6.05 -16.09 10.01
C GLY A 394 6.03 -17.60 9.94
N VAL A 395 7.21 -18.22 9.86
CA VAL A 395 7.37 -19.65 9.60
C VAL A 395 8.36 -20.30 10.57
N ARG A 396 8.25 -21.63 10.66
CA ARG A 396 9.21 -22.52 11.31
C ARG A 396 9.49 -23.70 10.39
N ILE A 397 10.74 -24.17 10.33
CA ILE A 397 11.05 -25.42 9.61
C ILE A 397 10.93 -26.61 10.57
N GLU A 398 10.23 -27.65 10.14
CA GLU A 398 10.15 -28.93 10.85
C GLU A 398 10.69 -30.06 9.95
N ASN A 399 11.17 -31.14 10.57
CA ASN A 399 11.31 -32.41 9.85
C ASN A 399 9.92 -32.94 9.51
N SER A 400 9.76 -33.61 8.36
CA SER A 400 8.53 -34.37 8.11
C SER A 400 8.29 -35.40 9.23
N PRO A 401 7.05 -35.56 9.73
CA PRO A 401 6.73 -36.53 10.76
C PRO A 401 7.08 -37.94 10.27
N LYS A 402 8.04 -38.57 10.95
CA LYS A 402 8.73 -39.77 10.49
C LYS A 402 7.81 -40.98 10.32
N GLU A 403 7.82 -41.56 9.11
CA GLU A 403 7.88 -43.03 8.93
C GLU A 403 8.41 -43.47 7.55
N VAL A 404 8.77 -42.54 6.66
CA VAL A 404 9.36 -42.84 5.34
C VAL A 404 10.73 -42.16 5.25
N ASP A 405 11.79 -42.96 5.08
CA ASP A 405 13.15 -42.45 4.93
C ASP A 405 13.28 -41.56 3.69
N GLY A 406 13.93 -40.40 3.86
CA GLY A 406 14.19 -39.45 2.78
C GLY A 406 13.02 -38.52 2.40
N GLU A 407 11.92 -38.48 3.15
CA GLU A 407 10.88 -37.46 2.93
C GLU A 407 11.37 -36.04 3.29
N PRO A 408 10.90 -35.01 2.56
CA PRO A 408 11.39 -33.63 2.63
C PRO A 408 11.11 -32.90 3.96
N ALA A 409 11.84 -31.82 4.23
CA ALA A 409 11.49 -30.92 5.34
C ALA A 409 10.22 -30.10 5.06
N LEU A 410 9.61 -29.59 6.12
CA LEU A 410 8.33 -28.87 6.10
C LEU A 410 8.53 -27.40 6.46
N ILE A 411 8.05 -26.50 5.62
CA ILE A 411 7.90 -25.08 5.93
C ILE A 411 6.51 -24.91 6.57
N VAL A 412 6.48 -24.78 7.89
CA VAL A 412 5.26 -24.63 8.68
C VAL A 412 4.97 -23.17 8.92
N ILE A 413 3.83 -22.67 8.44
CA ILE A 413 3.38 -21.30 8.65
C ILE A 413 2.68 -21.22 10.02
N GLU A 414 3.30 -20.48 10.94
CA GLU A 414 2.79 -20.25 12.29
C GLU A 414 2.09 -18.88 12.42
N SER A 415 2.31 -17.95 11.49
CA SER A 415 1.53 -16.71 11.41
C SER A 415 1.47 -16.10 9.99
N LEU A 416 0.39 -15.38 9.73
CA LEU A 416 0.14 -14.59 8.53
C LEU A 416 -0.32 -13.19 8.90
N GLU A 417 0.35 -12.18 8.36
CA GLU A 417 -0.08 -10.78 8.41
C GLU A 417 -0.52 -10.37 7.00
N ILE A 418 -1.84 -10.39 6.76
CA ILE A 418 -2.45 -10.24 5.43
C ILE A 418 -2.94 -8.79 5.26
N LEU A 419 -2.46 -8.08 4.24
CA LEU A 419 -2.85 -6.71 3.96
C LEU A 419 -4.30 -6.62 3.43
N GLY A 420 -5.18 -6.01 4.23
CA GLY A 420 -6.57 -5.75 3.87
C GLY A 420 -6.75 -4.42 3.12
N SER A 421 -6.17 -3.33 3.64
CA SER A 421 -6.18 -2.02 2.96
C SER A 421 -4.99 -1.14 3.36
N CYS A 422 -4.59 -0.24 2.46
CA CYS A 422 -3.55 0.76 2.69
C CYS A 422 -4.10 2.18 2.43
N ASP A 423 -3.89 3.09 3.39
CA ASP A 423 -4.15 4.51 3.24
C ASP A 423 -2.88 5.21 2.71
N TYR A 424 -2.89 5.46 1.40
CA TYR A 424 -1.80 6.13 0.70
C TYR A 424 -1.55 7.58 1.15
N TYR A 425 -2.51 8.25 1.80
CA TYR A 425 -2.32 9.58 2.36
C TYR A 425 -1.57 9.49 3.70
N LEU A 426 -1.89 8.51 4.55
CA LEU A 426 -1.12 8.24 5.77
C LEU A 426 0.31 7.79 5.46
N VAL A 427 0.53 6.98 4.41
CA VAL A 427 1.90 6.69 3.92
C VAL A 427 2.60 7.96 3.44
N ALA A 428 1.95 8.77 2.59
CA ALA A 428 2.52 10.00 2.03
C ALA A 428 2.78 11.13 3.05
N SER A 429 2.22 11.02 4.26
CA SER A 429 2.45 11.92 5.40
C SER A 429 3.34 11.31 6.49
N ARG A 430 3.93 10.13 6.23
CA ARG A 430 4.77 9.34 7.15
C ARG A 430 4.07 8.98 8.47
N SER A 431 2.75 8.89 8.45
CA SER A 431 1.88 8.52 9.58
C SER A 431 1.63 7.01 9.59
N TYR A 432 2.69 6.22 9.53
CA TYR A 432 2.65 4.80 9.16
C TYR A 432 1.83 3.91 10.11
N ALA A 433 1.80 4.23 11.42
CA ALA A 433 1.15 3.41 12.46
C ALA A 433 -0.32 3.05 12.18
N ASN A 434 -1.07 3.90 11.47
CA ASN A 434 -2.47 3.62 11.08
C ASN A 434 -2.64 3.41 9.57
N ALA A 435 -1.56 3.47 8.78
CA ALA A 435 -1.62 3.48 7.32
C ALA A 435 -1.96 2.11 6.71
N PHE A 436 -1.67 1.02 7.40
CA PHE A 436 -1.91 -0.35 6.93
C PHE A 436 -2.92 -1.03 7.85
N LYS A 437 -4.02 -1.53 7.29
CA LYS A 437 -5.01 -2.34 8.00
C LYS A 437 -4.85 -3.78 7.57
N VAL A 438 -4.57 -4.66 8.53
CA VAL A 438 -4.16 -6.04 8.31
C VAL A 438 -5.10 -7.03 8.99
N ALA A 439 -5.17 -8.23 8.43
CA ALA A 439 -5.68 -9.42 9.06
C ALA A 439 -4.50 -10.18 9.68
N LEU A 440 -4.39 -10.16 11.00
CA LEU A 440 -3.39 -10.92 11.76
C LEU A 440 -3.99 -12.30 12.08
N VAL A 441 -3.32 -13.36 11.65
CA VAL A 441 -3.65 -14.74 12.00
C VAL A 441 -2.41 -15.42 12.56
N ASP A 442 -2.56 -16.01 13.72
CA ASP A 442 -1.52 -16.75 14.43
C ASP A 442 -2.17 -17.95 15.14
N VAL A 443 -1.39 -18.74 15.89
CA VAL A 443 -1.90 -19.89 16.66
C VAL A 443 -2.94 -19.50 17.72
N THR A 444 -2.98 -18.23 18.17
CA THR A 444 -3.88 -17.76 19.23
C THR A 444 -5.24 -17.30 18.68
N GLY A 445 -5.29 -16.78 17.46
CA GLY A 445 -6.55 -16.36 16.84
C GLY A 445 -6.43 -15.69 15.48
N GLY A 446 -7.55 -15.12 15.02
CA GLY A 446 -7.64 -14.29 13.83
C GLY A 446 -8.29 -12.93 14.14
N ARG A 447 -7.52 -11.84 14.05
CA ARG A 447 -7.95 -10.46 14.34
C ARG A 447 -7.72 -9.52 13.16
N ILE A 448 -8.36 -8.36 13.20
CA ILE A 448 -8.18 -7.28 12.21
C ILE A 448 -7.66 -6.09 12.98
N ASP A 449 -6.52 -5.56 12.58
CA ASP A 449 -5.76 -4.57 13.34
C ASP A 449 -5.02 -3.60 12.41
N HIS A 450 -4.27 -2.68 12.98
CA HIS A 450 -3.24 -1.95 12.23
C HIS A 450 -1.91 -2.74 12.24
N GLY A 451 -1.26 -2.81 11.08
CA GLY A 451 0.01 -3.49 10.91
C GLY A 451 1.19 -2.57 11.17
N ASP A 452 2.38 -3.13 11.34
CA ASP A 452 3.61 -2.33 11.41
C ASP A 452 3.84 -1.65 10.05
N GLY A 453 3.51 -0.37 9.99
CA GLY A 453 3.55 0.39 8.75
C GLY A 453 4.96 0.67 8.23
N GLU A 454 5.99 0.63 9.08
CA GLU A 454 7.38 0.81 8.63
C GLU A 454 7.90 -0.48 7.98
N LYS A 455 7.64 -1.62 8.62
CA LYS A 455 7.83 -2.97 8.05
C LYS A 455 7.09 -3.14 6.72
N TRP A 456 5.83 -2.69 6.62
CA TRP A 456 5.07 -2.73 5.36
C TRP A 456 5.61 -1.80 4.29
N VAL A 457 5.96 -0.55 4.61
CA VAL A 457 6.56 0.39 3.63
C VAL A 457 7.90 -0.15 3.12
N SER A 458 8.76 -0.64 4.00
CA SER A 458 10.05 -1.24 3.66
C SER A 458 9.85 -2.43 2.70
N ARG A 459 9.08 -3.44 3.12
CA ARG A 459 8.88 -4.68 2.36
C ARG A 459 8.16 -4.49 1.02
N LEU A 460 7.31 -3.47 0.88
CA LEU A 460 6.66 -3.11 -0.39
C LEU A 460 7.54 -2.25 -1.32
N GLY A 461 8.81 -2.01 -0.96
CA GLY A 461 9.81 -1.35 -1.79
C GLY A 461 9.95 0.16 -1.56
N GLY A 462 9.64 0.63 -0.35
CA GLY A 462 9.85 2.01 0.11
C GLY A 462 8.71 2.99 -0.21
N GLU A 463 8.77 4.15 0.43
CA GLU A 463 7.74 5.21 0.37
C GLU A 463 7.35 5.59 -1.07
N GLU A 464 8.32 5.67 -1.98
CA GLU A 464 8.12 6.05 -3.38
C GLU A 464 7.24 5.09 -4.20
N LYS A 465 7.10 3.81 -3.79
CA LYS A 465 6.17 2.88 -4.45
C LYS A 465 4.71 3.28 -4.27
N PHE A 466 4.37 3.89 -3.12
CA PHE A 466 3.06 4.41 -2.79
C PHE A 466 2.89 5.86 -3.26
N VAL A 467 3.91 6.69 -3.01
CA VAL A 467 3.86 8.13 -3.21
C VAL A 467 4.10 8.52 -4.67
N GLY A 468 4.88 7.77 -5.44
CA GLY A 468 5.12 8.00 -6.87
C GLY A 468 3.84 7.96 -7.74
N PRO A 469 2.96 6.95 -7.60
CA PRO A 469 1.62 6.95 -8.20
C PRO A 469 0.76 8.16 -7.77
N LEU A 470 0.76 8.51 -6.48
CA LEU A 470 -0.03 9.63 -5.96
C LEU A 470 0.45 10.98 -6.50
N ARG A 471 1.77 11.25 -6.47
CA ARG A 471 2.40 12.45 -7.06
C ARG A 471 2.11 12.58 -8.56
N ARG A 472 2.07 11.47 -9.31
CA ARG A 472 1.65 11.48 -10.73
C ARG A 472 0.18 11.87 -10.87
N LYS A 473 -0.73 11.20 -10.17
CA LYS A 473 -2.17 11.52 -10.20
C LYS A 473 -2.47 12.97 -9.80
N LEU A 474 -1.78 13.51 -8.79
CA LEU A 474 -1.87 14.92 -8.39
C LEU A 474 -1.34 15.88 -9.45
N ARG A 475 -0.21 15.55 -10.10
CA ARG A 475 0.34 16.33 -11.24
C ARG A 475 -0.65 16.37 -12.42
N ASP A 476 -1.31 15.26 -12.71
CA ASP A 476 -2.27 15.16 -13.82
C ASP A 476 -3.66 15.75 -13.48
N LEU A 477 -4.00 15.85 -12.20
CA LEU A 477 -5.13 16.67 -11.73
C LEU A 477 -4.80 18.17 -11.82
N ARG A 478 -3.61 18.60 -11.36
CA ARG A 478 -3.17 20.00 -11.47
C ARG A 478 -3.06 20.46 -12.92
N ARG A 479 -2.58 19.60 -13.83
CA ARG A 479 -2.56 19.86 -15.29
C ARG A 479 -3.97 20.05 -15.86
N ARG A 480 -4.93 19.22 -15.48
CA ARG A 480 -6.33 19.40 -15.88
C ARG A 480 -6.89 20.71 -15.35
N ALA A 481 -6.80 20.97 -14.05
CA ALA A 481 -7.28 22.23 -13.47
C ALA A 481 -6.68 23.49 -14.13
N ILE A 482 -5.41 23.47 -14.55
CA ILE A 482 -4.80 24.55 -15.34
C ILE A 482 -5.41 24.64 -16.74
N ASN A 483 -5.54 23.52 -17.46
CA ASN A 483 -6.16 23.49 -18.79
C ASN A 483 -7.65 23.92 -18.75
N ASP A 484 -8.38 23.51 -17.73
CA ASP A 484 -9.80 23.83 -17.52
C ASP A 484 -9.96 25.33 -17.21
N ALA A 485 -9.07 25.91 -16.39
CA ALA A 485 -9.02 27.35 -16.15
C ALA A 485 -8.63 28.15 -17.40
N HIS A 486 -7.66 27.68 -18.18
CA HIS A 486 -7.30 28.29 -19.47
C HIS A 486 -8.48 28.22 -20.45
N GLY A 487 -9.19 27.10 -20.51
CA GLY A 487 -10.41 26.92 -21.29
C GLY A 487 -11.48 27.94 -20.91
N ALA A 488 -11.77 28.09 -19.62
CA ALA A 488 -12.75 29.06 -19.12
C ALA A 488 -12.38 30.51 -19.46
N VAL A 489 -11.09 30.88 -19.43
CA VAL A 489 -10.62 32.22 -19.86
C VAL A 489 -10.77 32.40 -21.37
N VAL A 490 -10.41 31.41 -22.19
CA VAL A 490 -10.57 31.45 -23.65
C VAL A 490 -12.05 31.55 -24.04
N ASP A 491 -12.92 30.79 -23.40
CA ASP A 491 -14.38 30.84 -23.58
C ASP A 491 -14.94 32.23 -23.24
N ALA A 492 -14.48 32.86 -22.16
CA ALA A 492 -14.91 34.21 -21.77
C ALA A 492 -14.48 35.27 -22.80
N VAL A 493 -13.24 35.18 -23.31
CA VAL A 493 -12.73 36.07 -24.37
C VAL A 493 -13.49 35.86 -25.68
N LEU A 494 -13.73 34.61 -26.09
CA LEU A 494 -14.48 34.28 -27.29
C LEU A 494 -15.92 34.80 -27.24
N ARG A 495 -16.61 34.68 -26.09
CA ARG A 495 -17.96 35.25 -25.89
C ARG A 495 -17.94 36.78 -25.97
N SER A 496 -16.98 37.43 -25.32
CA SER A 496 -16.82 38.90 -25.36
C SER A 496 -16.66 39.44 -26.78
N GLU A 497 -15.85 38.78 -27.60
CA GLU A 497 -15.71 39.12 -29.02
C GLU A 497 -16.97 38.74 -29.83
N LEU A 498 -17.64 37.62 -29.56
CA LEU A 498 -18.91 37.28 -30.23
C LEU A 498 -19.98 38.36 -29.98
N ASP A 499 -20.11 38.83 -28.74
CA ASP A 499 -21.03 39.90 -28.35
C ASP A 499 -20.65 41.24 -28.98
N ARG A 500 -19.34 41.49 -29.20
CA ARG A 500 -18.83 42.66 -29.92
C ARG A 500 -19.20 42.58 -31.41
N TRP A 501 -19.00 41.46 -32.08
CA TRP A 501 -19.39 41.24 -33.48
C TRP A 501 -20.92 41.30 -33.67
N SER A 502 -21.69 40.75 -32.73
CA SER A 502 -23.15 40.85 -32.70
C SER A 502 -23.63 42.31 -32.66
N ARG A 503 -23.05 43.12 -31.75
CA ARG A 503 -23.34 44.57 -31.66
C ARG A 503 -22.94 45.35 -32.93
N ILE A 504 -21.83 45.00 -33.57
CA ILE A 504 -21.41 45.60 -34.85
C ILE A 504 -22.41 45.25 -35.96
N SER A 505 -22.83 43.98 -36.06
CA SER A 505 -23.83 43.53 -37.04
C SER A 505 -25.18 44.24 -36.85
N ALA A 506 -25.65 44.35 -35.61
CA ALA A 506 -26.87 45.10 -35.27
C ALA A 506 -26.77 46.59 -35.71
N ALA A 507 -25.66 47.26 -35.42
CA ALA A 507 -25.43 48.64 -35.83
C ALA A 507 -25.39 48.82 -37.36
N ILE A 508 -24.76 47.90 -38.10
CA ILE A 508 -24.76 47.90 -39.57
C ILE A 508 -26.19 47.75 -40.10
N ASN A 509 -26.99 46.84 -39.55
CA ASN A 509 -28.39 46.67 -39.94
C ASN A 509 -29.23 47.92 -39.65
N THR A 510 -28.99 48.63 -38.53
CA THR A 510 -29.63 49.92 -38.24
C THR A 510 -29.22 51.02 -39.22
N ILE A 511 -27.94 51.07 -39.65
CA ILE A 511 -27.49 52.02 -40.68
C ILE A 511 -28.18 51.71 -42.01
N ASN A 512 -28.27 50.44 -42.40
CA ASN A 512 -28.91 50.01 -43.65
C ASN A 512 -30.41 50.34 -43.68
N THR A 513 -31.15 50.16 -42.58
CA THR A 513 -32.57 50.54 -42.52
C THR A 513 -32.79 52.06 -42.53
N ILE A 514 -31.91 52.84 -41.90
CA ILE A 514 -31.93 54.31 -42.01
C ILE A 514 -31.64 54.77 -43.44
N GLN A 515 -30.69 54.13 -44.14
CA GLN A 515 -30.39 54.44 -45.55
C GLN A 515 -31.55 54.08 -46.47
N ALA A 516 -32.15 52.88 -46.32
CA ALA A 516 -33.32 52.47 -47.09
C ALA A 516 -34.49 53.45 -46.90
N ARG A 517 -34.75 53.86 -45.65
CA ARG A 517 -35.79 54.85 -45.33
C ARG A 517 -35.54 56.20 -46.00
N ARG A 518 -34.29 56.70 -45.99
CA ARG A 518 -33.92 57.94 -46.68
C ARG A 518 -34.08 57.86 -48.20
N LEU A 519 -33.92 56.68 -48.81
CA LEU A 519 -34.18 56.50 -50.24
C LEU A 519 -35.69 56.55 -50.53
N THR A 520 -36.54 55.98 -49.67
CA THR A 520 -38.01 56.07 -49.80
C THR A 520 -38.60 57.43 -49.44
N GLU A 521 -37.86 58.30 -48.73
CA GLU A 521 -38.28 59.67 -48.39
C GLU A 521 -37.83 60.72 -49.44
N ASN A 522 -37.13 60.31 -50.50
CA ASN A 522 -36.66 61.17 -51.61
C ASN A 522 -37.27 60.78 -52.98
N HIS A 523 -38.31 59.95 -52.99
CA HIS A 523 -39.04 59.48 -54.17
C HIS A 523 -40.54 59.74 -54.03
#